data_AF-Q54DS7-F1
#
_entry.id   AF-Q54DS7-F1
#
_cell.length_a   1.000
_cell.length_b   1.000
_cell.length_c   1.000
_cell.angle_alpha   90.00
_cell.angle_beta   90.00
_cell.angle_gamma   90.00
#
_symmetry.space_group_name_H-M   'P 1'
#
loop_
_entity.id
_entity.type
_entity.pdbx_description
1 polymer ?
#
loop_
_entity_poly.entity_id
_entity_poly.type
_entity_poly.pdbx_seq_one_letter_code
_entity_poly.pdbx_strand_id
1 'polypeptide(L)'
;MNWKKITTMGVMVLASAIAAAYSSGSETILCPLVNHCEKVNEWVENNDVPYAKFNCHITNIGNTPIGNVVMRLSGDGKTKEVWEMETKDNGQTYNFPQWRQQQQLAFNQSHPWGYTVQGGKELNVNLCGGATPYTNNLQSNQQTQTQQKSSDIVCNLSNKCTVSNQWKNGDQVNTQYKCFITNNGKVPVSFIDIRINGNSDLYNVWEIITPNNGLSWDLTSWRIDKPLEATQSHEWGYIIVGDKPLDIQVCQNSPIPTVTQSPSPISSNKQQKSIVQQEEADGSSSTTTTTTTTTNQDQVVCTVSNKCTVEKEWKNGEQKNKQYSCEITNNGKGPLSHVDIRLSNNSALYNVWEVYTVNNGLSFDVSPWRLDNPIQPGQSHSWGYIVNDDVALDVKVCQMGTN
;
A
#
# COMPACT_ATOMS: atom_id res chain seq x y z
N MET A 1 77.13 -8.33 13.06
CA MET A 1 77.45 -7.10 13.80
C MET A 1 78.06 -6.09 12.84
N ASN A 2 77.66 -4.82 12.99
CA ASN A 2 78.24 -3.61 12.39
C ASN A 2 78.13 -3.47 10.86
N TRP A 3 77.18 -2.69 10.35
CA TRP A 3 77.02 -1.21 10.43
C TRP A 3 77.54 -0.54 9.15
N LYS A 4 76.72 0.42 8.70
CA LYS A 4 77.08 1.74 8.15
C LYS A 4 76.99 1.98 6.63
N LYS A 5 76.28 3.09 6.38
CA LYS A 5 76.36 4.11 5.30
C LYS A 5 75.41 3.87 4.10
N ILE A 6 74.29 4.61 4.04
CA ILE A 6 74.11 6.02 3.61
C ILE A 6 74.33 6.16 2.09
N THR A 7 73.22 6.38 1.37
CA THR A 7 73.21 7.22 0.17
C THR A 7 71.81 7.80 -0.06
N THR A 8 71.78 9.12 -0.01
CA THR A 8 70.68 10.03 -0.28
C THR A 8 70.36 10.04 -1.79
N MET A 9 69.12 9.77 -2.18
CA MET A 9 68.53 10.14 -3.48
C MET A 9 67.07 10.47 -3.17
N GLY A 10 66.62 11.72 -3.25
CA GLY A 10 66.49 12.48 -4.48
C GLY A 10 65.00 12.81 -4.60
N VAL A 11 64.59 13.89 -3.93
CA VAL A 11 63.20 14.37 -3.89
C VAL A 11 62.86 14.98 -5.25
N MET A 12 62.17 14.22 -6.12
CA MET A 12 61.49 14.78 -7.29
C MET A 12 60.03 15.02 -6.94
N VAL A 13 59.69 16.28 -6.70
CA VAL A 13 58.32 16.77 -6.59
C VAL A 13 57.72 16.79 -7.99
N LEU A 14 57.01 15.72 -8.35
CA LEU A 14 56.19 15.69 -9.56
C LEU A 14 54.84 16.31 -9.21
N ALA A 15 54.67 17.60 -9.53
CA ALA A 15 53.40 18.30 -9.46
C ALA A 15 52.52 17.84 -10.63
N SER A 16 51.85 16.70 -10.49
CA SER A 16 50.83 16.26 -11.44
C SER A 16 49.57 17.08 -11.22
N ALA A 17 49.34 18.04 -12.11
CA ALA A 17 48.08 18.76 -12.25
C ALA A 17 46.96 17.76 -12.60
N ILE A 18 46.22 17.32 -11.60
CA ILE A 18 44.97 16.58 -11.80
C ILE A 18 43.94 17.61 -12.25
N ALA A 19 43.82 17.77 -13.57
CA ALA A 19 42.66 18.39 -14.17
C ALA A 19 41.46 17.51 -13.83
N ALA A 20 40.71 17.91 -12.80
CA ALA A 20 39.42 17.33 -12.46
C ALA A 20 38.50 17.50 -13.67
N ALA A 21 38.40 16.47 -14.48
CA ALA A 21 37.32 16.30 -15.44
C ALA A 21 36.03 16.24 -14.60
N TYR A 22 35.34 17.38 -14.51
CA TYR A 22 33.97 17.43 -14.03
C TYR A 22 33.13 16.61 -15.02
N SER A 23 32.97 15.32 -14.73
CA SER A 23 32.01 14.47 -15.41
C SER A 23 30.65 15.08 -15.14
N SER A 24 30.04 15.66 -16.18
CA SER A 24 28.63 16.03 -16.19
C SER A 24 27.81 14.79 -15.87
N GLY A 25 27.46 14.62 -14.60
CA GLY A 25 26.54 13.57 -14.16
C GLY A 25 25.23 13.80 -14.88
N SER A 26 24.93 12.93 -15.83
CA SER A 26 23.60 12.80 -16.42
C SER A 26 22.66 12.42 -15.28
N GLU A 27 22.00 13.41 -14.67
CA GLU A 27 20.90 13.17 -13.75
C GLU A 27 19.89 12.27 -14.47
N THR A 28 19.86 11.01 -14.08
CA THR A 28 18.88 10.05 -14.55
C THR A 28 17.57 10.50 -13.95
N ILE A 29 16.80 11.26 -14.72
CA ILE A 29 15.49 11.75 -14.32
C ILE A 29 14.63 10.50 -14.07
N LEU A 30 14.43 10.14 -12.80
CA LEU A 30 13.53 9.07 -12.42
C LEU A 30 12.11 9.47 -12.83
N CYS A 31 11.42 8.55 -13.51
CA CYS A 31 10.00 8.69 -13.78
C CYS A 31 9.25 8.71 -12.43
N PRO A 32 8.55 9.79 -12.06
CA PRO A 32 7.81 9.88 -10.80
C PRO A 32 6.50 9.07 -10.83
N LEU A 33 6.39 8.08 -11.72
CA LEU A 33 5.21 7.25 -11.89
C LEU A 33 5.61 5.78 -11.80
N VAL A 34 4.79 4.99 -11.14
CA VAL A 34 4.88 3.53 -11.11
C VAL A 34 3.60 2.93 -11.66
N ASN A 35 3.70 1.78 -12.32
CA ASN A 35 2.54 1.03 -12.80
C ASN A 35 2.46 -0.32 -12.11
N HIS A 36 1.24 -0.77 -11.82
CA HIS A 36 0.94 -2.14 -11.41
C HIS A 36 -0.25 -2.66 -12.22
N CYS A 37 -0.24 -3.95 -12.53
CA CYS A 37 -1.32 -4.62 -13.25
C CYS A 37 -1.64 -5.97 -12.62
N GLU A 38 -2.90 -6.36 -12.68
CA GLU A 38 -3.40 -7.65 -12.21
C GLU A 38 -4.25 -8.31 -13.29
N LYS A 39 -4.00 -9.59 -13.54
CA LYS A 39 -4.81 -10.37 -14.47
C LYS A 39 -6.17 -10.65 -13.82
N VAL A 40 -7.23 -10.12 -14.41
CA VAL A 40 -8.60 -10.25 -13.87
C VAL A 40 -9.47 -11.23 -14.63
N ASN A 41 -9.13 -11.52 -15.88
CA ASN A 41 -9.86 -12.51 -16.68
C ASN A 41 -8.97 -13.10 -17.76
N GLU A 42 -9.29 -14.32 -18.19
CA GLU A 42 -8.65 -15.01 -19.29
C GLU A 42 -9.69 -15.86 -20.03
N TRP A 43 -9.70 -15.78 -21.35
CA TRP A 43 -10.65 -16.50 -22.19
C TRP A 43 -10.06 -16.77 -23.57
N VAL A 44 -10.81 -17.50 -24.39
CA VAL A 44 -10.41 -17.87 -25.74
C VAL A 44 -11.46 -17.34 -26.70
N GLU A 45 -11.03 -16.69 -27.78
CA GLU A 45 -11.90 -16.25 -28.87
C GLU A 45 -11.45 -16.85 -30.20
N ASN A 46 -12.41 -17.11 -31.10
CA ASN A 46 -12.23 -17.39 -32.52
C ASN A 46 -10.96 -18.17 -32.88
N ASN A 47 -11.08 -19.49 -33.02
CA ASN A 47 -9.98 -20.40 -33.39
C ASN A 47 -8.90 -20.51 -32.30
N ASP A 48 -9.33 -20.71 -31.05
CA ASP A 48 -8.43 -21.02 -29.95
C ASP A 48 -7.38 -19.95 -29.64
N VAL A 49 -7.69 -18.67 -29.94
CA VAL A 49 -6.78 -17.56 -29.63
C VAL A 49 -7.00 -17.12 -28.17
N PRO A 50 -6.00 -17.25 -27.29
CA PRO A 50 -6.13 -16.84 -25.90
C PRO A 50 -6.06 -15.32 -25.75
N TYR A 51 -6.88 -14.79 -24.86
CA TYR A 51 -6.91 -13.39 -24.45
C TYR A 51 -6.88 -13.32 -22.92
N ALA A 52 -6.17 -12.32 -22.39
CA ALA A 52 -6.24 -11.97 -20.98
C ALA A 52 -6.57 -10.49 -20.81
N LYS A 53 -7.35 -10.18 -19.78
CA LYS A 53 -7.69 -8.83 -19.34
C LYS A 53 -6.88 -8.48 -18.10
N PHE A 54 -6.25 -7.31 -18.12
CA PHE A 54 -5.49 -6.76 -17.02
C PHE A 54 -6.13 -5.45 -16.55
N ASN A 55 -6.37 -5.34 -15.25
CA ASN A 55 -6.69 -4.07 -14.60
C ASN A 55 -5.40 -3.51 -14.01
N CYS A 56 -5.17 -2.22 -14.15
CA CYS A 56 -3.90 -1.59 -13.82
C CYS A 56 -4.10 -0.25 -13.11
N HIS A 57 -3.05 0.21 -12.44
CA HIS A 57 -3.01 1.49 -11.73
C HIS A 57 -1.67 2.19 -11.96
N ILE A 58 -1.70 3.43 -12.45
CA ILE A 58 -0.52 4.31 -12.47
C ILE A 58 -0.57 5.21 -11.24
N THR A 59 0.50 5.23 -10.44
CA THR A 59 0.58 6.01 -9.20
C THR A 59 1.68 7.04 -9.28
N ASN A 60 1.38 8.28 -8.88
CA ASN A 60 2.40 9.33 -8.75
C ASN A 60 3.17 9.19 -7.45
N ILE A 61 4.44 8.82 -7.54
CA ILE A 61 5.38 8.72 -6.41
C ILE A 61 6.28 9.97 -6.29
N GLY A 62 6.12 10.94 -7.18
CA GLY A 62 6.84 12.21 -7.15
C GLY A 62 6.07 13.30 -6.41
N ASN A 63 6.80 14.33 -5.98
CA ASN A 63 6.24 15.44 -5.20
C ASN A 63 5.52 16.49 -6.05
N THR A 64 5.43 16.30 -7.37
CA THR A 64 4.79 17.24 -8.30
C THR A 64 3.55 16.58 -8.89
N PRO A 65 2.38 17.24 -8.90
CA PRO A 65 1.20 16.72 -9.58
C PRO A 65 1.44 16.50 -11.08
N ILE A 66 0.86 15.43 -11.64
CA ILE A 66 1.13 15.01 -13.02
C ILE A 66 -0.16 15.00 -13.82
N GLY A 67 -0.26 15.88 -14.81
CA GLY A 67 -1.43 15.96 -15.70
C GLY A 67 -1.36 15.11 -16.97
N ASN A 68 -0.20 14.51 -17.25
CA ASN A 68 0.09 13.80 -18.48
C ASN A 68 1.16 12.73 -18.26
N VAL A 69 1.09 11.67 -19.06
CA VAL A 69 2.05 10.57 -19.07
C VAL A 69 2.37 10.19 -20.52
N VAL A 70 3.57 9.67 -20.76
CA VAL A 70 3.91 8.97 -22.00
C VAL A 70 4.11 7.51 -21.64
N MET A 71 3.08 6.71 -21.86
CA MET A 71 3.09 5.27 -21.62
C MET A 71 3.27 4.52 -22.93
N ARG A 72 4.17 3.54 -22.96
CA ARG A 72 4.34 2.60 -24.07
C ARG A 72 4.09 1.18 -23.58
N LEU A 73 3.27 0.43 -24.32
CA LEU A 73 3.05 -0.98 -24.08
C LEU A 73 3.93 -1.80 -25.02
N SER A 74 4.61 -2.81 -24.50
CA SER A 74 5.52 -3.65 -25.28
C SER A 74 5.46 -5.11 -24.81
N GLY A 75 5.71 -6.07 -25.70
CA GLY A 75 5.65 -7.48 -25.38
C GLY A 75 5.27 -8.32 -26.60
N ASP A 76 5.16 -9.64 -26.41
CA ASP A 76 4.84 -10.58 -27.48
C ASP A 76 3.36 -10.51 -27.92
N GLY A 77 2.50 -9.98 -27.06
CA GLY A 77 1.06 -9.92 -27.27
C GLY A 77 0.61 -8.68 -28.04
N LYS A 78 -0.47 -8.82 -28.83
CA LYS A 78 -1.14 -7.68 -29.47
C LYS A 78 -2.25 -7.16 -28.55
N THR A 79 -2.24 -5.87 -28.24
CA THR A 79 -3.35 -5.21 -27.53
C THR A 79 -4.61 -5.23 -28.37
N LYS A 80 -5.69 -5.80 -27.83
CA LYS A 80 -7.03 -5.75 -28.44
C LYS A 80 -7.76 -4.46 -28.07
N GLU A 81 -7.62 -4.05 -26.81
CA GLU A 81 -8.33 -2.91 -26.24
C GLU A 81 -7.49 -2.32 -25.10
N VAL A 82 -7.53 -1.00 -24.93
CA VAL A 82 -6.99 -0.27 -23.78
C VAL A 82 -8.07 0.72 -23.36
N TRP A 83 -8.39 0.79 -22.06
CA TRP A 83 -9.40 1.70 -21.51
C TRP A 83 -8.81 2.63 -20.45
N GLU A 84 -9.53 3.74 -20.20
CA GLU A 84 -9.11 4.87 -19.35
C GLU A 84 -7.78 5.51 -19.74
N MET A 85 -7.32 5.30 -20.98
CA MET A 85 -6.13 5.95 -21.53
C MET A 85 -6.44 6.44 -22.94
N GLU A 86 -5.81 7.55 -23.35
CA GLU A 86 -5.95 8.13 -24.68
C GLU A 86 -4.69 7.89 -25.52
N THR A 87 -4.84 7.56 -26.79
CA THR A 87 -3.74 7.47 -27.76
C THR A 87 -3.99 8.43 -28.91
N LYS A 88 -2.92 9.07 -29.41
CA LYS A 88 -2.97 9.95 -30.60
C LYS A 88 -2.22 9.39 -31.81
N ASP A 89 -1.51 8.27 -31.64
CA ASP A 89 -0.58 7.71 -32.62
C ASP A 89 -0.91 6.23 -32.93
N ASN A 90 -2.21 5.90 -32.92
CA ASN A 90 -2.73 4.56 -33.20
C ASN A 90 -2.21 3.48 -32.25
N GLY A 91 -2.03 3.81 -30.97
CA GLY A 91 -1.69 2.87 -29.89
C GLY A 91 -0.19 2.68 -29.68
N GLN A 92 0.65 3.53 -30.28
CA GLN A 92 2.09 3.48 -30.01
C GLN A 92 2.44 4.13 -28.68
N THR A 93 1.73 5.19 -28.31
CA THR A 93 1.82 5.84 -27.01
C THR A 93 0.44 6.14 -26.45
N TYR A 94 0.36 6.03 -25.13
CA TYR A 94 -0.83 6.30 -24.36
C TYR A 94 -0.54 7.43 -23.38
N ASN A 95 -1.54 8.27 -23.17
CA ASN A 95 -1.55 9.35 -22.21
C ASN A 95 -2.79 9.21 -21.33
N PHE A 96 -2.80 9.94 -20.24
CA PHE A 96 -4.01 10.10 -19.46
C PHE A 96 -5.12 10.76 -20.29
N PRO A 97 -6.39 10.48 -19.95
CA PRO A 97 -7.52 11.20 -20.52
C PRO A 97 -7.40 12.70 -20.34
N GLN A 98 -7.95 13.50 -21.26
CA GLN A 98 -7.78 14.95 -21.27
C GLN A 98 -8.17 15.63 -19.94
N TRP A 99 -9.14 15.09 -19.20
CA TRP A 99 -9.58 15.65 -17.91
C TRP A 99 -8.47 15.63 -16.84
N ARG A 100 -7.47 14.75 -16.94
CA ARG A 100 -6.30 14.73 -16.04
C ARG A 100 -5.43 15.98 -16.16
N GLN A 101 -5.54 16.75 -17.24
CA GLN A 101 -4.84 18.04 -17.34
C GLN A 101 -5.38 19.07 -16.33
N GLN A 102 -6.68 18.98 -16.01
CA GLN A 102 -7.35 19.85 -15.04
C GLN A 102 -7.27 19.24 -13.63
N GLN A 103 -7.46 17.92 -13.53
CA GLN A 103 -7.34 17.16 -12.28
C GLN A 103 -6.11 16.26 -12.31
N GLN A 104 -4.96 16.91 -12.13
CA GLN A 104 -3.65 16.24 -12.17
C GLN A 104 -3.57 15.16 -11.09
N LEU A 105 -2.80 14.11 -11.39
CA LEU A 105 -2.51 13.04 -10.45
C LEU A 105 -1.60 13.59 -9.34
N ALA A 106 -2.17 13.93 -8.18
CA ALA A 106 -1.41 14.41 -7.04
C ALA A 106 -0.48 13.32 -6.48
N PHE A 107 0.47 13.70 -5.62
CA PHE A 107 1.32 12.74 -4.92
C PHE A 107 0.47 11.65 -4.23
N ASN A 108 0.89 10.40 -4.38
CA ASN A 108 0.20 9.19 -3.89
C ASN A 108 -1.21 8.97 -4.43
N GLN A 109 -1.67 9.73 -5.43
CA GLN A 109 -2.88 9.37 -6.15
C GLN A 109 -2.59 8.39 -7.28
N SER A 110 -3.57 7.55 -7.55
CA SER A 110 -3.53 6.58 -8.64
C SER A 110 -4.56 6.91 -9.72
N HIS A 111 -4.26 6.50 -10.95
CA HIS A 111 -5.16 6.51 -12.07
C HIS A 111 -5.42 5.06 -12.52
N PRO A 112 -6.66 4.57 -12.37
CA PRO A 112 -7.00 3.24 -12.85
C PRO A 112 -7.02 3.23 -14.37
N TRP A 113 -6.56 2.13 -14.95
CA TRP A 113 -6.62 1.85 -16.38
C TRP A 113 -6.60 0.35 -16.62
N GLY A 114 -6.58 -0.09 -17.88
CA GLY A 114 -6.31 -1.49 -18.17
C GLY A 114 -6.33 -1.81 -19.65
N TYR A 115 -6.06 -3.06 -19.96
CA TYR A 115 -6.00 -3.54 -21.34
C TYR A 115 -6.37 -5.02 -21.48
N THR A 116 -6.76 -5.39 -22.69
CA THR A 116 -6.93 -6.78 -23.13
C THR A 116 -5.82 -7.11 -24.12
N VAL A 117 -5.13 -8.24 -23.93
CA VAL A 117 -3.98 -8.65 -24.75
C VAL A 117 -4.17 -10.07 -25.29
N GLN A 118 -3.85 -10.24 -26.57
CA GLN A 118 -3.78 -11.55 -27.23
C GLN A 118 -2.52 -12.30 -26.77
N GLY A 119 -2.67 -13.57 -26.41
CA GLY A 119 -1.56 -14.44 -25.94
C GLY A 119 -1.53 -14.68 -24.43
N GLY A 120 -2.39 -14.01 -23.65
CA GLY A 120 -2.55 -14.23 -22.21
C GLY A 120 -1.44 -13.63 -21.32
N LYS A 121 -0.32 -13.21 -21.91
CA LYS A 121 0.83 -12.65 -21.18
C LYS A 121 0.66 -11.15 -20.91
N GLU A 122 1.08 -10.73 -19.72
CA GLU A 122 1.17 -9.32 -19.36
C GLU A 122 2.13 -8.56 -20.28
N LEU A 123 1.83 -7.28 -20.56
CA LEU A 123 2.67 -6.41 -21.36
C LEU A 123 3.61 -5.62 -20.46
N ASN A 124 4.83 -5.35 -20.94
CA ASN A 124 5.74 -4.43 -20.31
C ASN A 124 5.23 -2.99 -20.49
N VAL A 125 4.97 -2.32 -19.36
CA VAL A 125 4.48 -0.94 -19.31
C VAL A 125 5.65 0.00 -19.05
N ASN A 126 6.07 0.75 -20.07
CA ASN A 126 7.13 1.74 -19.96
C ASN A 126 6.52 3.13 -19.79
N LEU A 127 6.65 3.70 -18.58
CA LEU A 127 6.19 5.04 -18.27
C LEU A 127 7.29 6.09 -18.54
N CYS A 128 6.87 7.33 -18.77
CA CYS A 128 7.73 8.48 -19.04
C CYS A 128 8.68 8.32 -20.24
N GLY A 129 8.30 7.56 -21.27
CA GLY A 129 9.14 6.98 -22.34
C GLY A 129 10.30 7.80 -22.94
N GLY A 130 11.31 8.15 -22.14
CA GLY A 130 12.48 8.97 -22.46
C GLY A 130 12.21 10.48 -22.57
N ALA A 131 10.95 10.92 -22.60
CA ALA A 131 10.59 12.32 -22.65
C ALA A 131 10.04 12.74 -21.29
N THR A 132 10.71 13.71 -20.66
CA THR A 132 10.27 14.37 -19.42
C THR A 132 8.78 14.69 -19.52
N PRO A 133 7.94 14.29 -18.55
CA PRO A 133 6.53 14.65 -18.57
C PRO A 133 6.45 16.17 -18.70
N TYR A 134 5.80 16.64 -19.77
CA TYR A 134 5.54 18.04 -20.01
C TYR A 134 4.82 18.61 -18.79
N THR A 135 5.52 19.34 -17.92
CA THR A 135 4.84 20.30 -17.06
C THR A 135 4.18 21.28 -18.02
N ASN A 136 2.87 21.18 -18.17
CA ASN A 136 2.10 22.11 -18.98
C ASN A 136 2.51 23.52 -18.56
N ASN A 137 3.24 24.21 -19.44
CA ASN A 137 3.28 25.66 -19.48
C ASN A 137 1.87 26.11 -19.88
N LEU A 138 0.88 25.91 -19.00
CA LEU A 138 -0.25 26.80 -18.99
C LEU A 138 0.37 28.16 -18.73
N GLN A 139 0.32 29.02 -19.74
CA GLN A 139 0.60 30.44 -19.62
C GLN A 139 -0.42 31.04 -18.64
N SER A 140 -0.28 30.75 -17.34
CA SER A 140 -0.86 31.59 -16.30
C SER A 140 0.16 32.66 -16.00
N ASN A 141 -0.27 33.91 -16.15
CA ASN A 141 0.51 35.11 -15.94
C ASN A 141 1.58 34.99 -14.86
N GLN A 142 2.77 35.44 -15.23
CA GLN A 142 3.96 35.59 -14.40
C GLN A 142 3.61 36.08 -12.99
N GLN A 143 3.63 35.17 -12.02
CA GLN A 143 3.97 35.53 -10.65
C GLN A 143 5.25 34.80 -10.29
N THR A 144 6.27 35.61 -10.08
CA THR A 144 7.64 35.29 -9.69
C THR A 144 7.61 34.45 -8.40
N GLN A 145 7.60 33.12 -8.53
CA GLN A 145 7.85 32.25 -7.40
C GLN A 145 9.35 32.14 -7.18
N THR A 146 9.78 32.76 -6.09
CA THR A 146 11.13 32.66 -5.53
C THR A 146 11.44 31.20 -5.21
N GLN A 147 12.58 30.73 -5.70
CA GLN A 147 13.10 29.38 -5.44
C GLN A 147 13.22 29.15 -3.94
N GLN A 148 12.24 28.45 -3.36
CA GLN A 148 12.26 28.03 -1.98
C GLN A 148 13.20 26.84 -1.88
N LYS A 149 14.44 27.14 -1.45
CA LYS A 149 15.48 26.18 -1.08
C LYS A 149 14.85 25.11 -0.16
N SER A 150 14.92 23.86 -0.59
CA SER A 150 14.48 22.65 0.13
C SER A 150 14.86 22.76 1.61
N SER A 151 13.90 23.19 2.44
CA SER A 151 14.03 23.11 3.88
C SER A 151 14.08 21.64 4.25
N ASP A 152 15.08 21.26 5.04
CA ASP A 152 15.18 19.92 5.65
C ASP A 152 13.78 19.49 6.10
N ILE A 153 13.30 18.36 5.60
CA ILE A 153 11.98 17.84 5.93
C ILE A 153 12.03 17.49 7.42
N VAL A 154 11.52 18.40 8.27
CA VAL A 154 11.44 18.18 9.72
C VAL A 154 10.31 17.19 9.97
N CYS A 155 10.65 15.90 10.05
CA CYS A 155 9.69 14.86 10.39
C CYS A 155 9.44 14.86 11.89
N ASN A 156 8.30 15.40 12.31
CA ASN A 156 7.86 15.40 13.71
C ASN A 156 7.27 14.06 14.16
N LEU A 157 7.68 12.95 13.54
CA LEU A 157 7.23 11.60 13.88
C LEU A 157 8.44 10.78 14.33
N SER A 158 8.21 9.83 15.23
CA SER A 158 9.18 8.79 15.54
C SER A 158 8.54 7.43 15.44
N ASN A 159 9.32 6.42 15.03
CA ASN A 159 8.90 5.03 15.03
C ASN A 159 9.79 4.22 15.97
N LYS A 160 9.18 3.36 16.80
CA LYS A 160 9.90 2.42 17.66
C LYS A 160 9.31 1.03 17.51
N CYS A 161 10.14 0.05 17.22
CA CYS A 161 9.75 -1.35 17.07
C CYS A 161 10.42 -2.23 18.12
N THR A 162 9.71 -3.27 18.56
CA THR A 162 10.20 -4.32 19.45
C THR A 162 9.78 -5.68 18.92
N VAL A 163 10.63 -6.69 19.10
CA VAL A 163 10.26 -8.08 18.79
C VAL A 163 9.09 -8.48 19.70
N SER A 164 7.99 -8.91 19.09
CA SER A 164 6.81 -9.39 19.81
C SER A 164 6.75 -10.92 19.82
N ASN A 165 7.19 -11.55 18.74
CA ASN A 165 7.21 -13.00 18.60
C ASN A 165 8.31 -13.43 17.62
N GLN A 166 8.78 -14.67 17.73
CA GLN A 166 9.73 -15.27 16.81
C GLN A 166 9.50 -16.78 16.74
N TRP A 167 9.56 -17.34 15.54
CA TRP A 167 9.36 -18.77 15.32
C TRP A 167 10.23 -19.26 14.16
N LYS A 168 10.31 -20.58 14.01
CA LYS A 168 10.89 -21.21 12.83
C LYS A 168 9.79 -21.76 11.93
N ASN A 169 10.07 -21.80 10.64
CA ASN A 169 9.34 -22.57 9.64
C ASN A 169 10.39 -23.41 8.90
N GLY A 170 10.61 -24.64 9.35
CA GLY A 170 11.78 -25.43 8.96
C GLY A 170 13.09 -24.75 9.38
N ASP A 171 13.97 -24.46 8.42
CA ASP A 171 15.25 -23.79 8.67
C ASP A 171 15.16 -22.25 8.68
N GLN A 172 14.01 -21.69 8.26
CA GLN A 172 13.82 -20.24 8.20
C GLN A 172 13.31 -19.69 9.53
N VAL A 173 14.03 -18.74 10.12
CA VAL A 173 13.53 -17.94 11.25
C VAL A 173 12.60 -16.88 10.69
N ASN A 174 11.47 -16.62 11.36
CA ASN A 174 10.64 -15.45 11.09
C ASN A 174 10.45 -14.69 12.39
N THR A 175 10.43 -13.36 12.30
CA THR A 175 10.32 -12.48 13.46
C THR A 175 9.19 -11.48 13.25
N GLN A 176 8.30 -11.41 14.24
CA GLN A 176 7.22 -10.45 14.30
C GLN A 176 7.63 -9.24 15.14
N TYR A 177 7.51 -8.06 14.55
CA TYR A 177 7.79 -6.78 15.17
C TYR A 177 6.50 -6.03 15.47
N LYS A 178 6.36 -5.59 16.71
CA LYS A 178 5.33 -4.64 17.15
C LYS A 178 5.94 -3.25 17.21
N CYS A 179 5.30 -2.30 16.56
CA CYS A 179 5.83 -0.96 16.34
C CYS A 179 4.84 0.12 16.79
N PHE A 180 5.39 1.29 17.11
CA PHE A 180 4.63 2.47 17.54
C PHE A 180 5.13 3.71 16.82
N ILE A 181 4.24 4.35 16.07
CA ILE A 181 4.48 5.67 15.47
C ILE A 181 3.94 6.72 16.42
N THR A 182 4.80 7.60 16.91
CA THR A 182 4.44 8.68 17.84
C THR A 182 4.50 10.02 17.13
N ASN A 183 3.46 10.83 17.28
CA ASN A 183 3.46 12.22 16.82
C ASN A 183 4.16 13.12 17.86
N ASN A 184 5.40 13.51 17.59
CA ASN A 184 6.18 14.44 18.42
C ASN A 184 5.90 15.92 18.08
N GLY A 185 5.07 16.17 17.06
CA GLY A 185 4.66 17.50 16.65
C GLY A 185 3.57 18.09 17.54
N LYS A 186 3.19 19.33 17.23
CA LYS A 186 2.08 20.04 17.89
C LYS A 186 0.76 19.94 17.13
N VAL A 187 0.81 19.49 15.87
CA VAL A 187 -0.33 19.44 14.96
C VAL A 187 -0.77 17.98 14.81
N PRO A 188 -2.08 17.68 14.85
CA PRO A 188 -2.59 16.34 14.61
C PRO A 188 -2.27 15.86 13.20
N VAL A 189 -2.04 14.56 13.02
CA VAL A 189 -1.61 13.98 11.74
C VAL A 189 -2.53 12.84 11.32
N SER A 190 -3.21 13.00 10.19
CA SER A 190 -4.04 11.94 9.61
C SER A 190 -3.32 11.10 8.56
N PHE A 191 -2.31 11.68 7.90
CA PHE A 191 -1.59 11.07 6.79
C PHE A 191 -0.08 11.19 6.99
N ILE A 192 0.62 10.09 6.75
CA ILE A 192 2.06 9.98 6.91
C ILE A 192 2.67 9.21 5.73
N ASP A 193 3.98 9.34 5.57
CA ASP A 193 4.80 8.54 4.68
C ASP A 193 5.67 7.62 5.54
N ILE A 194 5.33 6.32 5.56
CA ILE A 194 6.14 5.26 6.16
C ILE A 194 6.89 4.56 5.03
N ARG A 195 8.21 4.62 5.05
CA ARG A 195 9.06 3.89 4.11
C ARG A 195 9.74 2.74 4.82
N ILE A 196 9.50 1.53 4.32
CA ILE A 196 10.13 0.30 4.82
C ILE A 196 11.25 -0.05 3.85
N ASN A 197 12.47 0.33 4.20
CA ASN A 197 13.66 0.09 3.38
C ASN A 197 14.11 -1.37 3.51
N GLY A 198 14.55 -1.98 2.41
CA GLY A 198 15.03 -3.36 2.41
C GLY A 198 13.93 -4.39 2.66
N ASN A 199 12.73 -4.15 2.14
CA ASN A 199 11.54 -4.98 2.33
C ASN A 199 11.56 -6.34 1.58
N SER A 200 12.70 -6.82 1.09
CA SER A 200 12.79 -8.13 0.40
C SER A 200 12.40 -9.30 1.29
N ASP A 201 12.60 -9.15 2.61
CA ASP A 201 12.26 -10.16 3.61
C ASP A 201 10.90 -9.89 4.27
N LEU A 202 10.19 -8.84 3.85
CA LEU A 202 8.91 -8.44 4.41
C LEU A 202 7.83 -9.45 4.05
N TYR A 203 7.29 -10.11 5.06
CA TYR A 203 6.31 -11.18 4.92
C TYR A 203 4.86 -10.67 5.09
N ASN A 204 4.62 -9.83 6.09
CA ASN A 204 3.28 -9.29 6.39
C ASN A 204 3.38 -7.94 7.09
N VAL A 205 2.34 -7.11 7.00
CA VAL A 205 2.21 -5.79 7.64
C VAL A 205 0.76 -5.59 8.08
N TRP A 206 0.52 -5.00 9.26
CA TRP A 206 -0.83 -4.70 9.74
C TRP A 206 -0.95 -3.32 10.38
N GLU A 207 -2.20 -2.82 10.50
CA GLU A 207 -2.61 -1.48 10.97
C GLU A 207 -2.02 -0.28 10.20
N ILE A 208 -1.26 -0.52 9.13
CA ILE A 208 -0.91 0.48 8.13
C ILE A 208 -1.37 -0.02 6.76
N ILE A 209 -1.58 0.90 5.84
CA ILE A 209 -2.07 0.63 4.49
C ILE A 209 -1.08 1.15 3.48
N THR A 210 -1.00 0.53 2.32
CA THR A 210 -0.19 1.05 1.22
C THR A 210 -1.10 1.42 0.05
N PRO A 211 -1.13 2.68 -0.41
CA PRO A 211 -1.80 3.03 -1.66
C PRO A 211 -0.99 2.64 -2.91
N ASN A 212 0.28 2.25 -2.77
CA ASN A 212 1.24 2.12 -3.87
C ASN A 212 2.07 0.82 -3.80
N ASN A 213 1.45 -0.29 -3.40
CA ASN A 213 2.04 -1.63 -3.38
C ASN A 213 3.35 -1.76 -2.57
N GLY A 214 3.41 -1.07 -1.43
CA GLY A 214 4.44 -1.24 -0.41
C GLY A 214 5.63 -0.30 -0.56
N LEU A 215 5.63 0.61 -1.55
CA LEU A 215 6.66 1.64 -1.70
C LEU A 215 6.60 2.66 -0.57
N SER A 216 5.40 3.07 -0.20
CA SER A 216 5.12 3.81 1.02
C SER A 216 3.85 3.30 1.67
N TRP A 217 3.80 3.45 2.98
CA TRP A 217 2.64 3.12 3.77
C TRP A 217 2.13 4.36 4.47
N ASP A 218 0.85 4.36 4.75
CA ASP A 218 0.13 5.40 5.48
C ASP A 218 -0.59 4.75 6.66
N LEU A 219 -1.05 5.58 7.58
CA LEU A 219 -1.98 5.15 8.61
C LEU A 219 -3.26 4.61 7.95
N THR A 220 -3.88 3.63 8.59
CA THR A 220 -5.25 3.21 8.27
C THR A 220 -6.20 4.39 8.18
N SER A 221 -7.13 4.34 7.21
CA SER A 221 -8.02 5.45 6.85
C SER A 221 -8.90 5.99 8.00
N TRP A 222 -9.11 5.25 9.10
CA TRP A 222 -9.82 5.78 10.27
C TRP A 222 -9.09 6.95 10.96
N ARG A 223 -7.79 7.11 10.71
CA ARG A 223 -7.01 8.26 11.18
C ARG A 223 -7.39 9.57 10.49
N ILE A 224 -8.22 9.54 9.44
CA ILE A 224 -8.79 10.74 8.83
C ILE A 224 -9.77 11.40 9.79
N ASP A 225 -10.69 10.62 10.37
CA ASP A 225 -11.67 11.10 11.35
C ASP A 225 -11.07 11.26 12.76
N LYS A 226 -10.07 10.44 13.10
CA LYS A 226 -9.37 10.47 14.39
C LYS A 226 -7.86 10.62 14.19
N PRO A 227 -7.38 11.82 13.83
CA PRO A 227 -5.96 12.08 13.60
C PRO A 227 -5.09 11.60 14.76
N LEU A 228 -3.82 11.31 14.47
CA LEU A 228 -2.83 11.05 15.50
C LEU A 228 -2.48 12.37 16.19
N GLU A 229 -3.13 12.63 17.33
CA GLU A 229 -2.93 13.84 18.13
C GLU A 229 -1.48 13.96 18.63
N ALA A 230 -1.09 15.17 19.03
CA ALA A 230 0.22 15.41 19.61
C ALA A 230 0.48 14.46 20.79
N THR A 231 1.67 13.87 20.83
CA THR A 231 2.15 12.86 21.81
C THR A 231 1.45 11.49 21.77
N GLN A 232 0.39 11.32 20.98
CA GLN A 232 -0.24 10.02 20.82
C GLN A 232 0.60 9.09 19.95
N SER A 233 0.37 7.79 20.13
CA SER A 233 1.00 6.74 19.33
C SER A 233 -0.04 5.91 18.57
N HIS A 234 0.35 5.44 17.39
CA HIS A 234 -0.39 4.44 16.62
C HIS A 234 0.42 3.15 16.61
N GLU A 235 -0.21 2.07 17.08
CA GLU A 235 0.38 0.73 17.05
C GLU A 235 0.21 0.13 15.66
N TRP A 236 1.26 -0.50 15.16
CA TRP A 236 1.27 -1.27 13.93
C TRP A 236 2.30 -2.39 14.03
N GLY A 237 2.47 -3.19 12.99
CA GLY A 237 3.61 -4.10 12.96
C GLY A 237 3.79 -4.84 11.66
N TYR A 238 4.81 -5.68 11.65
CA TYR A 238 5.19 -6.47 10.48
C TYR A 238 5.87 -7.78 10.87
N ILE A 239 5.91 -8.72 9.92
CA ILE A 239 6.65 -9.98 10.02
C ILE A 239 7.73 -9.97 8.94
N ILE A 240 8.93 -10.44 9.27
CA ILE A 240 10.00 -10.71 8.30
C ILE A 240 10.51 -12.13 8.37
N VAL A 241 11.14 -12.58 7.29
CA VAL A 241 12.05 -13.72 7.28
C VAL A 241 13.42 -13.26 7.80
N GLY A 242 13.89 -13.85 8.89
CA GLY A 242 15.11 -13.46 9.61
C GLY A 242 14.82 -12.80 10.95
N ASP A 243 15.87 -12.29 11.58
CA ASP A 243 15.85 -11.67 12.91
C ASP A 243 16.31 -10.20 12.91
N LYS A 244 16.76 -9.69 11.77
CA LYS A 244 17.27 -8.32 11.64
C LYS A 244 16.11 -7.33 11.42
N PRO A 245 15.89 -6.32 12.29
CA PRO A 245 14.82 -5.35 12.09
C PRO A 245 15.00 -4.56 10.78
N LEU A 246 13.89 -4.22 10.14
CA LEU A 246 13.89 -3.38 8.93
C LEU A 246 14.20 -1.92 9.28
N ASP A 247 14.83 -1.22 8.33
CA ASP A 247 15.03 0.23 8.43
C ASP A 247 13.73 0.93 8.03
N ILE A 248 13.15 1.68 8.97
CA ILE A 248 11.83 2.28 8.82
C ILE A 248 11.93 3.78 9.04
N GLN A 249 11.52 4.54 8.04
CA GLN A 249 11.43 5.99 8.09
C GLN A 249 9.98 6.41 8.16
N VAL A 250 9.65 7.37 9.02
CA VAL A 250 8.29 7.90 9.17
C VAL A 250 8.31 9.43 9.11
N CYS A 251 7.47 9.99 8.25
CA CYS A 251 7.39 11.43 8.03
C CYS A 251 5.94 11.89 7.86
N GLN A 252 5.64 13.13 8.26
CA GLN A 252 4.32 13.70 7.98
C GLN A 252 4.22 13.97 6.48
N ASN A 253 3.10 13.60 5.84
CA ASN A 253 2.84 14.06 4.49
C ASN A 253 2.67 15.58 4.55
N SER A 254 3.53 16.33 3.86
CA SER A 254 3.38 17.78 3.75
C SER A 254 1.97 18.08 3.23
N PRO A 255 1.12 18.80 3.97
CA PRO A 255 -0.20 19.14 3.48
C PRO A 255 -0.03 19.92 2.18
N ILE A 256 -0.70 19.46 1.12
CA ILE A 256 -0.82 20.23 -0.11
C ILE A 256 -1.35 21.61 0.31
N PRO A 257 -0.64 22.72 0.03
CA PRO A 257 -1.10 24.03 0.44
C PRO A 257 -2.50 24.23 -0.10
N THR A 258 -3.46 24.35 0.81
CA THR A 258 -4.85 24.68 0.47
C THR A 258 -4.78 25.98 -0.29
N VAL A 259 -5.12 25.96 -1.57
CA VAL A 259 -5.20 27.18 -2.38
C VAL A 259 -6.28 28.03 -1.71
N THR A 260 -5.86 29.03 -0.93
CA THR A 260 -6.77 29.99 -0.33
C THR A 260 -7.45 30.70 -1.48
N GLN A 261 -8.68 30.29 -1.80
CA GLN A 261 -9.50 30.99 -2.77
C GLN A 261 -9.63 32.42 -2.27
N SER A 262 -9.01 33.35 -3.00
CA SER A 262 -9.12 34.77 -2.73
C SER A 262 -10.62 35.11 -2.67
N PRO A 263 -11.12 35.70 -1.57
CA PRO A 263 -12.54 35.95 -1.41
C PRO A 263 -13.01 36.94 -2.48
N SER A 264 -13.87 36.47 -3.38
CA SER A 264 -14.70 37.34 -4.19
C SER A 264 -15.62 38.14 -3.25
N PRO A 265 -15.80 39.45 -3.48
CA PRO A 265 -16.57 40.32 -2.59
C PRO A 265 -18.06 39.99 -2.71
N ILE A 266 -18.59 39.21 -1.78
CA ILE A 266 -20.03 39.03 -1.64
C ILE A 266 -20.57 40.13 -0.73
N SER A 267 -21.34 40.99 -1.38
CA SER A 267 -22.14 42.05 -0.80
C SER A 267 -22.99 41.55 0.36
N SER A 268 -22.87 42.29 1.45
CA SER A 268 -23.58 42.18 2.71
C SER A 268 -25.10 42.09 2.54
N ASN A 269 -25.72 41.05 3.11
CA ASN A 269 -27.04 41.20 3.72
C ASN A 269 -27.21 40.33 4.98
N LYS A 270 -27.90 40.94 5.94
CA LYS A 270 -27.89 40.69 7.38
C LYS A 270 -28.85 39.59 7.86
N GLN A 271 -28.63 39.21 9.13
CA GLN A 271 -29.52 38.59 10.14
C GLN A 271 -29.78 37.08 9.99
N GLN A 272 -29.18 36.17 10.78
CA GLN A 272 -29.19 35.98 12.26
C GLN A 272 -30.52 35.43 12.80
N LYS A 273 -30.61 34.11 13.10
CA LYS A 273 -31.15 33.56 14.37
C LYS A 273 -31.00 32.02 14.52
N SER A 274 -30.46 31.61 15.69
CA SER A 274 -30.60 30.39 16.52
C SER A 274 -30.76 29.01 15.87
N ILE A 275 -29.83 28.05 16.03
CA ILE A 275 -29.52 27.22 17.24
C ILE A 275 -30.73 26.44 17.77
N VAL A 276 -30.73 25.12 17.51
CA VAL A 276 -31.22 24.07 18.41
C VAL A 276 -30.26 22.89 18.31
N GLN A 277 -29.73 22.46 19.46
CA GLN A 277 -28.88 21.29 19.65
C GLN A 277 -29.70 20.01 19.46
N GLN A 278 -29.11 19.01 18.81
CA GLN A 278 -29.65 17.66 18.76
C GLN A 278 -28.59 16.72 19.33
N GLU A 279 -28.88 16.15 20.49
CA GLU A 279 -28.12 15.09 21.12
C GLU A 279 -28.23 13.83 20.26
N GLU A 280 -27.12 13.35 19.70
CA GLU A 280 -27.04 12.00 19.15
C GLU A 280 -26.51 11.07 20.24
N ALA A 281 -27.39 10.16 20.65
CA ALA A 281 -27.10 9.10 21.60
C ALA A 281 -26.17 8.06 20.95
N ASP A 282 -25.00 7.88 21.56
CA ASP A 282 -23.98 6.90 21.21
C ASP A 282 -24.47 5.49 21.60
N GLY A 283 -25.15 4.82 20.66
CA GLY A 283 -25.66 3.47 20.80
C GLY A 283 -24.76 2.47 20.09
N SER A 284 -23.65 2.07 20.72
CA SER A 284 -22.80 0.99 20.23
C SER A 284 -23.54 -0.35 20.38
N SER A 285 -24.20 -0.79 19.30
CA SER A 285 -24.86 -2.10 19.22
C SER A 285 -23.87 -3.12 18.68
N SER A 286 -23.28 -3.93 19.55
CA SER A 286 -22.35 -5.00 19.18
C SER A 286 -23.09 -6.15 18.50
N THR A 287 -23.09 -6.19 17.17
CA THR A 287 -23.63 -7.33 16.41
C THR A 287 -22.59 -8.44 16.37
N THR A 288 -22.89 -9.61 16.94
CA THR A 288 -22.01 -10.79 16.89
C THR A 288 -22.52 -11.73 15.81
N THR A 289 -21.72 -12.01 14.77
CA THR A 289 -22.04 -13.02 13.77
C THR A 289 -21.29 -14.29 14.13
N THR A 290 -22.02 -15.35 14.50
CA THR A 290 -21.45 -16.67 14.77
C THR A 290 -21.89 -17.61 13.65
N THR A 291 -20.96 -18.08 12.83
CA THR A 291 -21.24 -19.08 11.79
C THR A 291 -20.81 -20.44 12.32
N THR A 292 -21.77 -21.32 12.60
CA THR A 292 -21.50 -22.71 13.00
C THR A 292 -22.02 -23.63 11.91
N THR A 293 -21.12 -24.25 11.15
CA THR A 293 -21.49 -25.16 10.07
C THR A 293 -21.59 -26.58 10.62
N THR A 294 -22.81 -27.07 10.86
CA THR A 294 -23.04 -28.47 11.27
C THR A 294 -23.90 -29.14 10.20
N THR A 295 -23.28 -29.89 9.29
CA THR A 295 -24.00 -30.58 8.20
C THR A 295 -23.95 -32.09 8.40
N ASN A 296 -25.13 -32.71 8.32
CA ASN A 296 -25.37 -34.13 8.53
C ASN A 296 -25.07 -34.99 7.29
N GLN A 297 -24.56 -36.19 7.56
CA GLN A 297 -24.41 -37.37 6.68
C GLN A 297 -23.45 -37.21 5.47
N ASP A 298 -22.32 -37.90 5.58
CA ASP A 298 -21.23 -38.10 4.61
C ASP A 298 -20.49 -36.86 4.05
N GLN A 299 -20.82 -35.66 4.52
CA GLN A 299 -20.08 -34.43 4.22
C GLN A 299 -18.87 -34.24 5.16
N VAL A 300 -17.76 -33.78 4.57
CA VAL A 300 -16.53 -33.37 5.27
C VAL A 300 -16.87 -32.52 6.50
N VAL A 301 -16.76 -33.12 7.68
CA VAL A 301 -17.07 -32.44 8.94
C VAL A 301 -15.98 -31.41 9.18
N CYS A 302 -16.37 -30.16 9.02
CA CYS A 302 -15.53 -29.01 9.27
C CYS A 302 -15.40 -28.81 10.78
N THR A 303 -14.29 -29.24 11.39
CA THR A 303 -14.09 -29.14 12.84
C THR A 303 -13.56 -27.78 13.28
N VAL A 304 -13.82 -26.73 12.51
CA VAL A 304 -13.29 -25.38 12.72
C VAL A 304 -14.47 -24.42 12.83
N SER A 305 -14.46 -23.55 13.83
CA SER A 305 -15.42 -22.45 13.93
C SER A 305 -14.71 -21.11 13.77
N ASN A 306 -15.43 -20.11 13.30
CA ASN A 306 -14.96 -18.75 13.25
C ASN A 306 -15.99 -17.81 13.88
N LYS A 307 -15.50 -16.87 14.69
CA LYS A 307 -16.32 -15.82 15.30
C LYS A 307 -15.68 -14.48 14.99
N CYS A 308 -16.46 -13.55 14.45
CA CYS A 308 -16.01 -12.19 14.20
C CYS A 308 -16.83 -11.18 14.99
N THR A 309 -16.16 -10.15 15.48
CA THR A 309 -16.76 -8.99 16.14
C THR A 309 -16.28 -7.73 15.47
N VAL A 310 -17.18 -6.76 15.31
CA VAL A 310 -16.79 -5.42 14.87
C VAL A 310 -15.93 -4.79 15.96
N GLU A 311 -14.70 -4.44 15.60
CA GLU A 311 -13.74 -3.80 16.50
C GLU A 311 -13.82 -2.27 16.37
N LYS A 312 -13.91 -1.77 15.13
CA LYS A 312 -13.96 -0.34 14.82
C LYS A 312 -14.85 -0.07 13.60
N GLU A 313 -15.47 1.10 13.59
CA GLU A 313 -16.22 1.64 12.44
C GLU A 313 -15.80 3.11 12.22
N TRP A 314 -15.69 3.54 10.96
CA TRP A 314 -15.33 4.91 10.62
C TRP A 314 -15.84 5.31 9.23
N LYS A 315 -15.70 6.60 8.87
CA LYS A 315 -15.97 7.08 7.52
C LYS A 315 -14.69 7.61 6.88
N ASN A 316 -14.63 7.54 5.57
CA ASN A 316 -13.62 8.23 4.77
C ASN A 316 -14.35 8.99 3.66
N GLY A 317 -14.72 10.24 3.95
CA GLY A 317 -15.68 10.97 3.13
C GLY A 317 -17.06 10.31 3.19
N GLU A 318 -17.59 9.89 2.03
CA GLU A 318 -18.89 9.20 1.94
C GLU A 318 -18.80 7.70 2.21
N GLN A 319 -17.61 7.11 2.07
CA GLN A 319 -17.39 5.68 2.24
C GLN A 319 -17.41 5.29 3.71
N LYS A 320 -18.21 4.28 4.08
CA LYS A 320 -18.23 3.70 5.42
C LYS A 320 -17.26 2.52 5.49
N ASN A 321 -16.50 2.38 6.56
CA ASN A 321 -15.57 1.27 6.71
C ASN A 321 -15.77 0.58 8.05
N LYS A 322 -15.60 -0.74 8.08
CA LYS A 322 -15.65 -1.55 9.31
C LYS A 322 -14.49 -2.50 9.41
N GLN A 323 -13.87 -2.51 10.59
CA GLN A 323 -12.82 -3.44 10.97
C GLN A 323 -13.43 -4.56 11.80
N TYR A 324 -13.18 -5.79 11.36
CA TYR A 324 -13.58 -7.01 12.04
C TYR A 324 -12.35 -7.67 12.64
N SER A 325 -12.45 -7.99 13.93
CA SER A 325 -11.52 -8.89 14.62
C SER A 325 -12.17 -10.26 14.70
N CYS A 326 -11.47 -11.29 14.26
CA CYS A 326 -11.97 -12.64 14.11
C CYS A 326 -11.11 -13.65 14.86
N GLU A 327 -11.73 -14.75 15.28
CA GLU A 327 -11.09 -15.82 16.00
C GLU A 327 -11.50 -17.16 15.40
N ILE A 328 -10.51 -17.92 14.91
CA ILE A 328 -10.66 -19.29 14.43
C ILE A 328 -10.38 -20.22 15.58
N THR A 329 -11.30 -21.10 15.92
CA THR A 329 -11.15 -22.09 17.00
C THR A 329 -11.15 -23.50 16.44
N ASN A 330 -10.17 -24.31 16.86
CA ASN A 330 -10.10 -25.72 16.51
C ASN A 330 -11.00 -26.55 17.43
N ASN A 331 -12.15 -27.00 16.92
CA ASN A 331 -13.08 -27.89 17.63
C ASN A 331 -12.83 -29.38 17.32
N GLY A 332 -11.77 -29.68 16.56
CA GLY A 332 -11.38 -31.03 16.18
C GLY A 332 -10.64 -31.76 17.28
N LYS A 333 -10.29 -33.01 17.01
CA LYS A 333 -9.46 -33.84 17.91
C LYS A 333 -7.96 -33.75 17.61
N GLY A 334 -7.60 -33.27 16.42
CA GLY A 334 -6.22 -33.15 15.96
C GLY A 334 -5.77 -31.69 15.86
N PRO A 335 -4.45 -31.43 15.88
CA PRO A 335 -3.88 -30.11 15.62
C PRO A 335 -4.20 -29.61 14.20
N LEU A 336 -4.40 -28.30 14.03
CA LEU A 336 -4.60 -27.65 12.73
C LEU A 336 -3.43 -26.75 12.37
N SER A 337 -2.68 -27.12 11.32
CA SER A 337 -1.66 -26.27 10.71
C SER A 337 -2.17 -25.44 9.54
N HIS A 338 -3.29 -25.86 8.94
CA HIS A 338 -3.90 -25.22 7.77
C HIS A 338 -5.41 -25.09 7.94
N VAL A 339 -5.96 -23.98 7.46
CA VAL A 339 -7.39 -23.70 7.40
C VAL A 339 -7.71 -22.94 6.12
N ASP A 340 -8.74 -23.37 5.41
CA ASP A 340 -9.32 -22.69 4.26
C ASP A 340 -10.32 -21.64 4.76
N ILE A 341 -9.94 -20.37 4.72
CA ILE A 341 -10.79 -19.23 5.01
C ILE A 341 -11.26 -18.65 3.68
N ARG A 342 -12.56 -18.77 3.38
CA ARG A 342 -13.17 -18.20 2.18
C ARG A 342 -13.98 -16.99 2.54
N LEU A 343 -13.64 -15.87 1.92
CA LEU A 343 -14.38 -14.62 2.03
C LEU A 343 -15.26 -14.50 0.79
N SER A 344 -16.54 -14.82 0.94
CA SER A 344 -17.51 -14.64 -0.14
C SER A 344 -17.92 -13.17 -0.21
N ASN A 345 -18.18 -12.65 -1.41
CA ASN A 345 -18.44 -11.23 -1.67
C ASN A 345 -17.28 -10.30 -1.27
N ASN A 346 -16.04 -10.75 -1.47
CA ASN A 346 -14.82 -9.99 -1.14
C ASN A 346 -14.58 -8.75 -2.02
N SER A 347 -15.51 -8.32 -2.88
CA SER A 347 -15.40 -7.05 -3.63
C SER A 347 -15.32 -5.83 -2.71
N ALA A 348 -15.82 -5.96 -1.47
CA ALA A 348 -15.72 -4.94 -0.43
C ALA A 348 -14.49 -5.10 0.47
N LEU A 349 -13.71 -6.19 0.32
CA LEU A 349 -12.53 -6.45 1.15
C LEU A 349 -11.45 -5.41 0.84
N TYR A 350 -11.07 -4.66 1.87
CA TYR A 350 -10.09 -3.59 1.77
C TYR A 350 -8.72 -4.01 2.30
N ASN A 351 -8.69 -4.72 3.43
CA ASN A 351 -7.45 -5.23 4.03
C ASN A 351 -7.73 -6.51 4.82
N VAL A 352 -6.71 -7.33 5.04
CA VAL A 352 -6.76 -8.57 5.83
C VAL A 352 -5.40 -8.80 6.50
N TRP A 353 -5.36 -9.30 7.74
CA TRP A 353 -4.11 -9.55 8.46
C TRP A 353 -4.12 -10.88 9.23
N GLU A 354 -2.93 -11.34 9.63
CA GLU A 354 -2.61 -12.63 10.29
C GLU A 354 -2.94 -13.90 9.47
N VAL A 355 -3.50 -13.73 8.28
CA VAL A 355 -3.72 -14.77 7.27
C VAL A 355 -3.03 -14.37 5.98
N TYR A 356 -2.73 -15.33 5.12
CA TYR A 356 -2.14 -15.08 3.80
C TYR A 356 -2.99 -15.68 2.69
N THR A 357 -2.89 -15.12 1.49
CA THR A 357 -3.67 -15.58 0.34
C THR A 357 -3.14 -16.91 -0.19
N VAL A 358 -4.06 -17.84 -0.47
CA VAL A 358 -3.81 -19.09 -1.20
C VAL A 358 -4.75 -19.19 -2.39
N ASN A 359 -4.50 -20.13 -3.30
CA ASN A 359 -5.40 -20.42 -4.43
C ASN A 359 -5.79 -19.17 -5.24
N ASN A 360 -4.82 -18.34 -5.60
CA ASN A 360 -5.01 -17.10 -6.36
C ASN A 360 -5.98 -16.10 -5.70
N GLY A 361 -5.97 -16.01 -4.36
CA GLY A 361 -6.79 -15.05 -3.61
C GLY A 361 -8.24 -15.47 -3.40
N LEU A 362 -8.62 -16.69 -3.80
CA LEU A 362 -9.94 -17.25 -3.54
C LEU A 362 -10.11 -17.73 -2.09
N SER A 363 -9.00 -17.96 -1.40
CA SER A 363 -8.96 -18.49 -0.05
C SER A 363 -7.77 -17.89 0.70
N PHE A 364 -7.86 -17.88 2.02
CA PHE A 364 -6.79 -17.48 2.92
C PHE A 364 -6.45 -18.65 3.83
N ASP A 365 -5.19 -18.74 4.22
CA ASP A 365 -4.70 -19.69 5.20
C ASP A 365 -4.09 -18.96 6.39
N VAL A 366 -4.05 -19.64 7.54
CA VAL A 366 -3.33 -19.13 8.70
C VAL A 366 -1.85 -19.04 8.40
N SER A 367 -1.18 -18.06 8.99
CA SER A 367 0.24 -17.83 8.78
C SER A 367 1.10 -19.13 8.83
N PRO A 368 2.12 -19.32 7.95
CA PRO A 368 2.86 -20.57 7.76
C PRO A 368 3.54 -21.12 9.00
N TRP A 369 3.72 -20.28 10.02
CA TRP A 369 4.27 -20.67 11.32
C TRP A 369 3.39 -21.63 12.11
N ARG A 370 2.11 -21.73 11.73
CA ARG A 370 1.20 -22.76 12.20
C ARG A 370 1.59 -24.17 11.74
N LEU A 371 2.51 -24.33 10.79
CA LEU A 371 3.15 -25.61 10.49
C LEU A 371 3.87 -26.18 11.72
N ASP A 372 4.69 -25.36 12.37
CA ASP A 372 5.47 -25.77 13.54
C ASP A 372 4.71 -25.56 14.86
N ASN A 373 3.72 -24.66 14.88
CA ASN A 373 2.88 -24.37 16.06
C ASN A 373 1.38 -24.44 15.73
N PRO A 374 0.85 -25.64 15.41
CA PRO A 374 -0.53 -25.78 15.00
C PRO A 374 -1.50 -25.37 16.11
N ILE A 375 -2.70 -24.97 15.69
CA ILE A 375 -3.81 -24.66 16.59
C ILE A 375 -4.24 -25.98 17.24
N GLN A 376 -3.94 -26.17 18.53
CA GLN A 376 -4.33 -27.39 19.25
C GLN A 376 -5.85 -27.45 19.45
N PRO A 377 -6.44 -28.63 19.69
CA PRO A 377 -7.84 -28.74 20.07
C PRO A 377 -8.22 -27.77 21.21
N GLY A 378 -9.27 -26.97 21.01
CA GLY A 378 -9.74 -25.94 21.93
C GLY A 378 -8.96 -24.62 21.93
N GLN A 379 -7.84 -24.54 21.19
CA GLN A 379 -7.12 -23.28 21.00
C GLN A 379 -7.67 -22.50 19.81
N SER A 380 -7.26 -21.24 19.73
CA SER A 380 -7.66 -20.32 18.69
C SER A 380 -6.50 -19.61 17.99
N HIS A 381 -6.80 -19.01 16.85
CA HIS A 381 -5.96 -18.07 16.12
C HIS A 381 -6.76 -16.81 15.78
N SER A 382 -6.21 -15.65 16.16
CA SER A 382 -6.80 -14.36 15.84
C SER A 382 -6.38 -13.90 14.45
N TRP A 383 -7.31 -13.29 13.72
CA TRP A 383 -7.08 -12.64 12.44
C TRP A 383 -8.09 -11.51 12.27
N GLY A 384 -8.04 -10.77 11.17
CA GLY A 384 -9.07 -9.78 10.92
C GLY A 384 -9.03 -9.21 9.51
N TYR A 385 -10.04 -8.40 9.22
CA TYR A 385 -10.19 -7.74 7.93
C TYR A 385 -10.91 -6.40 8.05
N ILE A 386 -10.73 -5.55 7.04
CA ILE A 386 -11.49 -4.31 6.86
C ILE A 386 -12.34 -4.45 5.61
N VAL A 387 -13.60 -4.01 5.68
CA VAL A 387 -14.49 -3.87 4.54
C VAL A 387 -14.93 -2.44 4.33
N ASN A 388 -15.18 -2.14 3.06
CA ASN A 388 -15.82 -0.91 2.61
C ASN A 388 -17.35 -1.08 2.57
N ASP A 389 -18.06 0.03 2.66
CA ASP A 389 -19.50 0.20 2.52
C ASP A 389 -20.37 -0.66 3.43
N ASP A 390 -19.87 -1.01 4.63
CA ASP A 390 -20.61 -1.77 5.65
C ASP A 390 -21.10 -3.15 5.15
N VAL A 391 -20.45 -3.72 4.14
CA VAL A 391 -20.79 -5.04 3.62
C VAL A 391 -20.03 -6.09 4.41
N ALA A 392 -20.68 -6.69 5.42
CA ALA A 392 -20.12 -7.84 6.11
C ALA A 392 -19.85 -8.99 5.12
N LEU A 393 -18.65 -9.58 5.19
CA LEU A 393 -18.29 -10.73 4.36
C LEU A 393 -18.94 -12.00 4.91
N ASP A 394 -19.39 -12.88 4.02
CA ASP A 394 -19.72 -14.25 4.41
C ASP A 394 -18.42 -15.03 4.55
N VAL A 395 -18.02 -15.26 5.80
CA VAL A 395 -16.77 -15.92 6.16
C VAL A 395 -17.05 -17.39 6.42
N LYS A 396 -16.46 -18.25 5.58
CA LYS A 396 -16.46 -19.70 5.76
C LYS A 396 -15.06 -20.16 6.10
N VAL A 397 -14.92 -20.92 7.17
CA VAL A 397 -13.62 -21.47 7.59
C VAL A 397 -13.74 -22.97 7.68
N CYS A 398 -12.81 -23.71 7.06
CA CYS A 398 -12.68 -25.14 7.25
C CYS A 398 -11.24 -25.61 7.34
N GLN A 399 -11.02 -26.81 7.87
CA GLN A 399 -9.71 -27.45 7.81
C GLN A 399 -9.39 -27.74 6.33
N MET A 400 -8.20 -27.33 5.87
CA MET A 400 -7.73 -27.79 4.56
C MET A 400 -7.53 -29.30 4.61
N GLY A 401 -8.18 -30.02 3.70
CA GLY A 401 -7.90 -31.44 3.52
C GLY A 401 -6.42 -31.58 3.13
N THR A 402 -5.68 -32.40 3.87
CA THR A 402 -4.43 -32.96 3.36
C THR A 402 -4.81 -33.86 2.18
N ASN A 403 -4.69 -33.35 0.96
CA ASN A 403 -4.73 -34.22 -0.22
C ASN A 403 -3.49 -35.11 -0.26
#